data_AF-A0A1Q4ZQF7-F1
#
_entry.id   AF-A0A1Q4ZQF7-F1
#
_cell.length_a   1.000
_cell.length_b   1.000
_cell.length_c   1.000
_cell.angle_alpha   90.00
_cell.angle_beta   90.00
_cell.angle_gamma   90.00
#
_symmetry.space_group_name_H-M   'P 1'
#
loop_
_entity.id
_entity.type
_entity.pdbx_description
1 polymer ?
#
loop_
_entity_poly.entity_id
_entity_poly.type
_entity_poly.pdbx_seq_one_letter_code
_entity_poly.pdbx_strand_id
1 'polypeptide(L)'
;MGNDPGNSIRLRIAKLIRDAGRPSDLGITTSNEELVDLPSDPDLLLNKIYADTRGQGNSPDDQAFTTIGDLLRESLMPPKICATLYRAAAKIPGVVLVPDSVDAAGRHGVAVAHVEFGERTEWIFDKTTYEYLGERSYLVEDTSDGKAGMLTATTAVITRAVVDRAGQRP
;
A
#
# COMPACT_ATOMS: atom_id res chain seq x y z
N MET A 1 16.04 4.77 24.00
CA MET A 1 14.92 3.81 23.87
C MET A 1 13.64 4.55 24.20
N GLY A 2 13.04 5.20 23.21
CA GLY A 2 11.78 5.92 23.35
C GLY A 2 10.64 5.00 22.93
N ASN A 3 9.63 4.88 23.78
CA ASN A 3 8.42 4.11 23.51
C ASN A 3 7.58 4.87 22.48
N ASP A 4 7.72 4.51 21.19
CA ASP A 4 6.99 5.11 20.08
C ASP A 4 5.54 4.57 20.05
N PRO A 5 4.52 5.42 20.28
CA PRO A 5 3.12 5.01 20.26
C PRO A 5 2.67 4.44 18.89
N GLY A 6 3.35 4.78 17.79
CA GLY A 6 3.08 4.27 16.44
C GLY A 6 3.40 2.78 16.26
N ASN A 7 4.34 2.26 17.07
CA ASN A 7 4.71 0.84 17.04
C ASN A 7 3.56 -0.04 17.57
N SER A 8 2.71 0.46 18.48
CA SER A 8 1.61 -0.32 19.08
C SER A 8 0.41 -0.56 18.15
N ILE A 9 0.26 0.19 17.06
CA ILE A 9 -0.84 0.01 16.08
C ILE A 9 -0.38 -0.70 14.81
N ARG A 10 0.87 -0.45 14.36
CA ARG A 10 1.59 -1.39 13.47
C ARG A 10 1.51 -2.80 14.03
N LEU A 11 1.77 -2.95 15.33
CA LEU A 11 1.59 -4.20 16.04
C LEU A 11 0.13 -4.59 16.27
N ARG A 12 -0.92 -3.79 16.09
CA ARG A 12 -2.32 -4.27 16.20
C ARG A 12 -2.84 -4.79 14.87
N ILE A 13 -2.58 -4.08 13.77
CA ILE A 13 -2.86 -4.58 12.42
C ILE A 13 -1.95 -5.79 12.16
N ALA A 14 -0.66 -5.73 12.49
CA ALA A 14 0.24 -6.87 12.39
C ALA A 14 0.06 -7.95 13.48
N LYS A 15 -0.59 -7.67 14.63
CA LYS A 15 -0.96 -8.71 15.62
C LYS A 15 -2.27 -9.38 15.28
N LEU A 16 -3.21 -8.71 14.61
CA LEU A 16 -4.32 -9.40 13.96
C LEU A 16 -3.75 -10.40 12.94
N ILE A 17 -2.80 -9.96 12.10
CA ILE A 17 -2.06 -10.82 11.16
C ILE A 17 -1.22 -11.92 11.84
N ARG A 18 -0.66 -11.69 13.05
CA ARG A 18 0.23 -12.63 13.76
C ARG A 18 -0.48 -13.59 14.72
N ASP A 19 -1.59 -13.18 15.34
CA ASP A 19 -2.41 -14.06 16.18
C ASP A 19 -3.27 -14.99 15.30
N ALA A 20 -3.55 -14.61 14.05
CA ALA A 20 -3.97 -15.53 12.97
C ALA A 20 -2.85 -16.49 12.52
N GLY A 21 -1.63 -16.31 13.03
CA GLY A 21 -0.41 -17.02 12.65
C GLY A 21 0.15 -17.97 13.71
N ARG A 22 -0.66 -18.44 14.68
CA ARG A 22 -0.26 -19.58 15.52
C ARG A 22 -1.08 -20.83 15.15
N PRO A 23 -0.57 -21.69 14.25
CA PRO A 23 -0.96 -23.09 14.26
C PRO A 23 -0.13 -23.79 15.34
N SER A 24 -0.82 -24.32 16.36
CA SER A 24 -0.43 -25.65 16.84
C SER A 24 -0.36 -26.57 15.63
N ASP A 25 0.81 -27.18 15.42
CA ASP A 25 1.13 -28.19 14.40
C ASP A 25 -0.05 -28.64 13.55
N LEU A 26 -0.05 -28.29 12.25
CA LEU A 26 -0.68 -28.95 11.09
C LEU A 26 -0.93 -27.91 9.98
N GLY A 27 -0.70 -28.32 8.72
CA GLY A 27 -0.59 -27.41 7.58
C GLY A 27 -1.89 -26.76 7.07
N ILE A 28 -1.65 -25.88 6.09
CA ILE A 28 -2.55 -25.30 5.07
C ILE A 28 -3.24 -23.96 5.42
N THR A 29 -3.00 -22.99 4.53
CA THR A 29 -3.79 -21.78 4.17
C THR A 29 -3.55 -20.49 4.96
N THR A 30 -2.81 -19.56 4.34
CA THR A 30 -3.03 -18.12 4.54
C THR A 30 -4.41 -17.81 3.94
N SER A 31 -5.47 -18.02 4.71
CA SER A 31 -6.84 -17.88 4.20
C SER A 31 -7.17 -16.42 3.96
N ASN A 32 -7.78 -16.17 2.80
CA ASN A 32 -8.37 -14.92 2.31
C ASN A 32 -9.43 -14.27 3.24
N GLU A 33 -9.53 -14.68 4.51
CA GLU A 33 -10.64 -14.37 5.41
C GLU A 33 -10.57 -12.96 6.01
N GLU A 34 -9.39 -12.38 6.22
CA GLU A 34 -9.30 -10.99 6.73
C GLU A 34 -9.49 -9.93 5.64
N LEU A 35 -9.22 -10.27 4.37
CA LEU A 35 -9.58 -9.46 3.20
C LEU A 35 -11.10 -9.35 3.01
N VAL A 36 -11.90 -10.21 3.67
CA VAL A 36 -13.37 -10.24 3.60
C VAL A 36 -14.00 -9.00 4.26
N ASP A 37 -13.29 -8.29 5.13
CA ASP A 37 -13.88 -7.22 5.95
C ASP A 37 -13.50 -5.79 5.54
N LEU A 38 -12.72 -5.63 4.46
CA LEU A 38 -12.48 -4.30 3.88
C LEU A 38 -13.76 -3.81 3.19
N PRO A 39 -14.25 -2.59 3.50
CA PRO A 39 -15.36 -2.02 2.78
C PRO A 39 -15.06 -1.98 1.28
N SER A 40 -15.96 -2.57 0.47
CA SER A 40 -15.85 -2.51 -0.99
C SER A 40 -16.12 -1.09 -1.55
N ASP A 41 -16.74 -0.24 -0.74
CA ASP A 41 -17.00 1.16 -1.05
C ASP A 41 -15.79 2.04 -0.68
N PRO A 42 -15.27 2.86 -1.61
CA PRO A 42 -14.06 3.64 -1.37
C PRO A 42 -14.23 4.75 -0.33
N ASP A 43 -15.44 5.32 -0.17
CA ASP A 43 -15.69 6.34 0.86
C ASP A 43 -15.72 5.68 2.25
N LEU A 44 -16.40 4.55 2.38
CA LEU A 44 -16.42 3.79 3.63
C LEU A 44 -15.03 3.30 4.01
N LEU A 45 -14.25 2.82 3.04
CA LEU A 45 -12.86 2.40 3.27
C LEU A 45 -12.01 3.56 3.75
N LEU A 46 -12.04 4.70 3.06
CA LEU A 46 -11.25 5.86 3.43
C LEU A 46 -11.64 6.40 4.81
N ASN A 47 -12.94 6.50 5.11
CA ASN A 47 -13.42 6.92 6.42
C ASN A 47 -12.96 5.98 7.54
N LYS A 48 -12.97 4.66 7.29
CA LYS A 48 -12.44 3.68 8.22
C LYS A 48 -10.94 3.88 8.45
N ILE A 49 -10.16 4.10 7.40
CA ILE A 49 -8.71 4.37 7.50
C ILE A 49 -8.47 5.62 8.36
N TYR A 50 -9.13 6.74 8.08
CA TYR A 50 -9.00 7.96 8.90
C TYR A 50 -9.39 7.75 10.37
N ALA A 51 -10.40 6.91 10.64
CA ALA A 51 -10.80 6.60 11.99
C ALA A 51 -9.75 5.75 12.73
N ASP A 52 -9.22 4.73 12.06
CA ASP A 52 -8.25 3.78 12.61
C ASP A 52 -6.84 4.41 12.77
N THR A 53 -6.52 5.41 11.96
CA THR A 53 -5.23 6.11 11.97
C THR A 53 -5.23 7.45 12.71
N ARG A 54 -6.35 7.79 13.38
CA ARG A 54 -6.50 9.09 14.06
C ARG A 54 -5.35 9.36 15.04
N GLY A 55 -4.74 10.55 14.91
CA GLY A 55 -3.65 11.00 15.77
C GLY A 55 -2.29 10.36 15.47
N GLN A 56 -2.15 9.68 14.33
CA GLN A 56 -0.91 9.09 13.85
C GLN A 56 -0.38 9.84 12.63
N GLY A 57 0.89 9.61 12.31
CA GLY A 57 1.59 10.27 11.19
C GLY A 57 1.75 11.76 11.38
N ASN A 58 2.16 12.44 10.30
CA ASN A 58 2.41 13.89 10.30
C ASN A 58 1.12 14.68 10.12
N SER A 59 0.23 14.16 9.28
CA SER A 59 -1.14 14.63 9.12
C SER A 59 -2.07 13.44 8.90
N PRO A 60 -3.40 13.60 9.07
CA PRO A 60 -4.36 12.56 8.74
C PRO A 60 -4.24 12.07 7.30
N ASP A 61 -3.94 12.97 6.35
CA ASP A 61 -3.88 12.66 4.93
C ASP A 61 -2.61 11.89 4.57
N ASP A 62 -1.46 12.31 5.10
CA ASP A 62 -0.19 11.59 4.93
C ASP A 62 -0.26 10.18 5.51
N GLN A 63 -0.88 10.06 6.68
CA GLN A 63 -1.05 8.77 7.34
C GLN A 63 -2.03 7.86 6.59
N ALA A 64 -3.13 8.42 6.08
CA ALA A 64 -4.07 7.67 5.26
C ALA A 64 -3.41 7.16 3.97
N PHE A 65 -2.62 8.00 3.31
CA PHE A 65 -1.85 7.61 2.12
C PHE A 65 -0.86 6.50 2.49
N THR A 66 -0.02 6.70 3.51
CA THR A 66 0.93 5.69 4.00
C THR A 66 0.26 4.33 4.26
N THR A 67 -0.87 4.32 4.97
CA THR A 67 -1.61 3.08 5.28
C THR A 67 -2.14 2.38 4.03
N ILE A 68 -2.64 3.11 3.03
CA ILE A 68 -3.06 2.49 1.76
C ILE A 68 -1.86 1.85 1.04
N GLY A 69 -0.72 2.54 1.00
CA GLY A 69 0.52 2.03 0.41
C GLY A 69 0.97 0.72 1.08
N ASP A 70 0.94 0.68 2.41
CA ASP A 70 1.31 -0.52 3.17
C ASP A 70 0.38 -1.71 2.83
N LEU A 71 -0.93 -1.49 2.73
CA LEU A 71 -1.89 -2.51 2.31
C LEU A 71 -1.56 -3.06 0.91
N LEU A 72 -1.24 -2.20 -0.06
CA LEU A 72 -0.86 -2.58 -1.44
C LEU A 72 0.39 -3.45 -1.49
N ARG A 73 1.38 -3.16 -0.64
CA ARG A 73 2.65 -3.88 -0.58
C ARG A 73 2.53 -5.23 0.12
N GLU A 74 1.81 -5.29 1.23
CA GLU A 74 1.81 -6.46 2.13
C GLU A 74 0.86 -7.59 1.69
N SER A 75 -0.15 -7.29 0.86
CA SER A 75 -1.20 -8.26 0.54
C SER A 75 -1.31 -8.62 -0.94
N LEU A 76 -1.55 -9.91 -1.18
CA LEU A 76 -1.94 -10.43 -2.49
C LEU A 76 -3.44 -10.16 -2.68
N MET A 77 -3.76 -8.94 -3.12
CA MET A 77 -5.15 -8.48 -3.15
C MET A 77 -5.84 -8.77 -4.48
N PRO A 78 -7.11 -9.20 -4.45
CA PRO A 78 -7.92 -9.28 -5.66
C PRO A 78 -7.98 -7.90 -6.35
N PRO A 79 -8.00 -7.85 -7.70
CA PRO A 79 -8.03 -6.59 -8.44
C PRO A 79 -9.17 -5.63 -8.01
N LYS A 80 -10.31 -6.19 -7.58
CA LYS A 80 -11.43 -5.41 -7.05
C LYS A 80 -11.07 -4.61 -5.80
N ILE A 81 -10.29 -5.17 -4.87
CA ILE A 81 -9.85 -4.48 -3.65
C ILE A 81 -8.79 -3.44 -3.98
N CYS A 82 -7.84 -3.77 -4.88
CA CYS A 82 -6.88 -2.80 -5.40
C CYS A 82 -7.57 -1.60 -6.05
N ALA A 83 -8.63 -1.83 -6.83
CA ALA A 83 -9.45 -0.76 -7.42
C ALA A 83 -10.12 0.10 -6.34
N THR A 84 -10.62 -0.49 -5.26
CA THR A 84 -11.21 0.27 -4.15
C THR A 84 -10.15 1.10 -3.42
N LEU A 85 -8.97 0.56 -3.16
CA LEU A 85 -7.84 1.27 -2.56
C LEU A 85 -7.37 2.43 -3.46
N TYR A 86 -7.23 2.21 -4.77
CA TYR A 86 -6.92 3.26 -5.75
C TYR A 86 -7.93 4.40 -5.69
N ARG A 87 -9.23 4.08 -5.68
CA ARG A 87 -10.31 5.08 -5.62
C ARG A 87 -10.38 5.80 -4.27
N ALA A 88 -10.09 5.11 -3.17
CA ALA A 88 -10.01 5.71 -1.84
C ALA A 88 -8.82 6.67 -1.76
N ALA A 89 -7.63 6.25 -2.21
CA ALA A 89 -6.44 7.09 -2.25
C ALA A 89 -6.66 8.36 -3.08
N ALA A 90 -7.30 8.24 -4.24
CA ALA A 90 -7.62 9.38 -5.11
C ALA A 90 -8.50 10.46 -4.46
N LYS A 91 -9.14 10.15 -3.33
CA LYS A 91 -10.00 11.08 -2.58
C LYS A 91 -9.28 11.77 -1.42
N ILE A 92 -8.06 11.36 -1.09
CA ILE A 92 -7.26 12.00 -0.04
C ILE A 92 -6.84 13.39 -0.54
N PRO A 93 -7.05 14.47 0.24
CA PRO A 93 -6.54 15.80 -0.09
C PRO A 93 -5.03 15.79 -0.38
N GLY A 94 -4.61 16.43 -1.47
CA GLY A 94 -3.21 16.46 -1.91
C GLY A 94 -2.80 15.31 -2.83
N VAL A 95 -3.59 14.23 -2.91
CA VAL A 95 -3.37 13.16 -3.87
C VAL A 95 -3.82 13.57 -5.26
N VAL A 96 -3.01 13.25 -6.27
CA VAL A 96 -3.34 13.48 -7.68
C VAL A 96 -3.34 12.18 -8.48
N LEU A 97 -4.18 12.15 -9.52
CA LEU A 97 -4.20 11.07 -10.51
C LEU A 97 -3.14 11.32 -11.58
N VAL A 98 -2.42 10.26 -11.93
CA VAL A 98 -1.40 10.24 -12.97
C VAL A 98 -1.87 9.29 -14.08
N PRO A 99 -2.22 9.81 -15.28
CA PRO A 99 -2.76 8.99 -16.36
C PRO A 99 -1.79 7.94 -16.92
N ASP A 100 -0.48 8.18 -16.74
CA ASP A 100 0.58 7.29 -17.19
C ASP A 100 1.79 7.36 -16.26
N SER A 101 2.11 6.25 -15.62
CA SER A 101 3.34 6.03 -14.84
C SER A 101 3.93 4.67 -15.18
N VAL A 102 5.24 4.52 -14.97
CA VAL A 102 6.00 3.34 -15.41
C VAL A 102 6.64 2.67 -14.21
N ASP A 103 6.36 1.38 -14.02
CA ASP A 103 6.95 0.58 -12.95
C ASP A 103 8.39 0.15 -13.27
N ALA A 104 9.06 -0.52 -12.32
CA ALA A 104 10.45 -0.97 -12.54
C ALA A 104 10.61 -2.03 -13.65
N ALA A 105 9.52 -2.66 -14.12
CA ALA A 105 9.51 -3.62 -15.21
C ALA A 105 9.22 -2.96 -16.57
N GLY A 106 9.04 -1.64 -16.62
CA GLY A 106 8.71 -0.91 -17.83
C GLY A 106 7.23 -0.98 -18.23
N ARG A 107 6.35 -1.48 -17.35
CA ARG A 107 4.91 -1.55 -17.60
C ARG A 107 4.27 -0.19 -17.32
N HIS A 108 3.43 0.24 -18.26
CA HIS A 108 2.68 1.49 -18.13
C HIS A 108 1.35 1.24 -17.39
N GLY A 109 1.07 2.08 -16.40
CA GLY A 109 -0.13 2.02 -15.58
C GLY A 109 -0.72 3.40 -15.30
N VAL A 110 -1.90 3.42 -14.68
CA VAL A 110 -2.41 4.63 -14.02
C VAL A 110 -1.85 4.67 -12.61
N ALA A 111 -1.64 5.85 -12.03
CA ALA A 111 -1.17 5.96 -10.67
C ALA A 111 -1.95 7.00 -9.85
N VAL A 112 -1.93 6.81 -8.54
CA VAL A 112 -2.20 7.88 -7.58
C VAL A 112 -0.86 8.33 -7.00
N ALA A 113 -0.74 9.63 -6.74
CA ALA A 113 0.51 10.19 -6.29
C ALA A 113 0.30 11.22 -5.20
N HIS A 114 1.20 11.19 -4.22
CA HIS A 114 1.23 12.11 -3.09
C HIS A 114 2.63 12.67 -2.90
N VAL A 115 2.73 13.88 -2.39
CA VAL A 115 4.00 14.50 -2.01
C VAL A 115 4.03 14.67 -0.50
N GLU A 116 5.02 14.07 0.14
CA GLU A 116 5.31 14.22 1.56
C GLU A 116 6.81 14.53 1.72
N PHE A 117 7.13 15.58 2.50
CA PHE A 117 8.52 16.02 2.76
C PHE A 117 9.42 16.17 1.52
N GLY A 118 8.90 16.70 0.42
CA GLY A 118 9.69 16.92 -0.80
C GLY A 118 9.96 15.63 -1.58
N GLU A 119 9.37 14.50 -1.20
CA GLU A 119 9.37 13.27 -1.97
C GLU A 119 7.97 13.00 -2.52
N ARG A 120 7.90 12.67 -3.81
CA ARG A 120 6.68 12.20 -4.47
C ARG A 120 6.71 10.69 -4.54
N THR A 121 5.66 10.05 -4.05
CA THR A 121 5.42 8.61 -4.21
C THR A 121 4.24 8.40 -5.17
N GLU A 122 4.40 7.46 -6.12
CA GLU A 122 3.37 7.05 -7.07
C GLU A 122 3.12 5.54 -6.93
N TRP A 123 1.88 5.14 -6.65
CA TRP A 123 1.46 3.73 -6.71
C TRP A 123 0.83 3.45 -8.06
N ILE A 124 1.36 2.46 -8.76
CA ILE A 124 1.08 2.19 -10.16
C ILE A 124 0.18 0.98 -10.27
N PHE A 125 -0.89 1.11 -11.06
CA PHE A 125 -1.92 0.11 -11.27
C PHE A 125 -2.12 -0.16 -12.75
N ASP A 126 -2.48 -1.39 -13.08
CA ASP A 126 -2.90 -1.75 -14.43
C ASP A 126 -4.15 -0.93 -14.81
N LYS A 127 -4.14 -0.35 -16.01
CA LYS A 127 -5.19 0.58 -16.46
C LYS A 127 -6.56 -0.09 -16.64
N THR A 128 -6.58 -1.40 -16.83
CA THR A 128 -7.77 -2.19 -17.12
C THR A 128 -8.25 -2.93 -15.88
N THR A 129 -7.35 -3.64 -15.20
CA THR A 129 -7.70 -4.51 -14.08
C THR A 129 -7.60 -3.82 -12.73
N TYR A 130 -6.88 -2.68 -12.65
CA TYR A 130 -6.46 -2.05 -11.39
C TYR A 130 -5.64 -2.97 -10.48
N GLU A 131 -4.99 -3.98 -11.05
CA GLU A 131 -3.97 -4.73 -10.31
C GLU A 131 -2.79 -3.83 -9.97
N TYR A 132 -2.27 -3.94 -8.75
CA TYR A 132 -1.12 -3.17 -8.31
C TYR A 132 0.16 -3.69 -9.00
N LEU A 133 0.79 -2.84 -9.82
CA LEU A 133 1.98 -3.17 -10.61
C LEU A 133 3.27 -2.89 -9.85
N GLY A 134 3.27 -1.92 -8.94
CA GLY A 134 4.45 -1.48 -8.23
C GLY A 134 4.34 -0.01 -7.85
N GLU A 135 5.47 0.58 -7.47
CA GLU A 135 5.54 1.98 -7.11
C GLU A 135 6.85 2.61 -7.56
N ARG A 136 6.86 3.94 -7.58
CA ARG A 136 8.10 4.70 -7.68
C ARG A 136 8.03 5.94 -6.79
N SER A 137 9.18 6.34 -6.29
CA SER A 137 9.35 7.55 -5.50
C SER A 137 10.53 8.35 -6.01
N TYR A 138 10.39 9.68 -6.00
CA TYR A 138 11.44 10.61 -6.40
C TYR A 138 11.33 11.94 -5.67
N LEU A 139 12.47 12.59 -5.49
CA LEU A 139 12.53 13.93 -4.92
C LEU A 139 11.92 14.95 -5.89
N VAL A 140 11.07 15.84 -5.39
CA VAL A 140 10.49 16.95 -6.19
C VAL A 140 11.26 18.27 -6.02
N GLU A 141 12.17 18.32 -5.06
CA GLU A 141 13.05 19.45 -4.78
C GLU A 141 14.46 18.97 -4.39
N ASP A 142 15.40 19.90 -4.33
CA ASP A 142 16.74 19.60 -3.83
C ASP A 142 16.70 19.41 -2.31
N THR A 143 17.17 18.27 -1.82
CA THR A 143 17.25 17.94 -0.40
C THR A 143 18.71 17.64 0.00
N SER A 144 18.94 17.32 1.28
CA SER A 144 20.23 16.80 1.72
C SER A 144 20.56 15.43 1.10
N ASP A 145 19.53 14.69 0.70
CA ASP A 145 19.64 13.30 0.27
C ASP A 145 19.79 13.18 -1.26
N GLY A 146 19.47 14.23 -2.01
CA GLY A 146 19.58 14.22 -3.46
C GLY A 146 19.06 15.48 -4.16
N LYS A 147 19.11 15.43 -5.49
CA LYS A 147 18.59 16.50 -6.36
C LYS A 147 17.16 16.22 -6.78
N ALA A 148 16.41 17.28 -7.12
CA ALA A 148 15.10 17.14 -7.73
C ALA A 148 15.15 16.20 -8.95
N GLY A 149 14.22 15.26 -9.02
CA GLY A 149 14.13 14.21 -10.04
C GLY A 149 14.92 12.93 -9.74
N MET A 150 15.70 12.88 -8.65
CA MET A 150 16.37 11.65 -8.23
C MET A 150 15.35 10.61 -7.78
N LEU A 151 15.39 9.42 -8.38
CA LEU A 151 14.62 8.26 -7.92
C LEU A 151 15.17 7.77 -6.58
N THR A 152 14.27 7.63 -5.60
CA THR A 152 14.56 7.12 -4.26
C THR A 152 14.03 5.70 -4.07
N ALA A 153 12.98 5.34 -4.80
CA ALA A 153 12.47 3.97 -4.89
C ALA A 153 11.86 3.69 -6.27
N THR A 154 11.98 2.45 -6.74
CA THR A 154 11.20 1.94 -7.88
C THR A 154 11.05 0.44 -7.73
N THR A 155 9.82 -0.06 -7.86
CA THR A 155 9.53 -1.49 -7.72
C THR A 155 8.61 -1.97 -8.83
N ALA A 156 8.59 -3.28 -9.03
CA ALA A 156 7.62 -3.95 -9.87
C ALA A 156 7.24 -5.28 -9.22
N VAL A 157 5.94 -5.55 -9.18
CA VAL A 157 5.36 -6.83 -8.80
C VAL A 157 5.42 -7.74 -10.03
N ILE A 158 6.38 -8.66 -10.06
CA ILE A 158 6.61 -9.55 -11.20
C ILE A 158 5.59 -10.70 -11.23
N THR A 159 5.50 -11.45 -10.14
CA THR A 159 4.51 -12.51 -9.98
C THR A 159 4.04 -12.57 -8.54
N ARG A 160 2.73 -12.68 -8.36
CA ARG A 160 2.06 -12.90 -7.08
C ARG A 160 1.13 -14.10 -7.26
N ALA A 161 1.45 -15.23 -6.64
CA ALA A 161 0.58 -16.41 -6.64
C ALA A 161 0.54 -17.03 -5.24
N VAL A 162 -0.63 -17.58 -4.88
CA VAL A 162 -0.73 -18.53 -3.77
C VAL A 162 -0.10 -19.83 -4.26
N VAL A 163 0.95 -20.28 -3.58
CA VAL A 163 1.59 -21.56 -3.86
C VAL A 163 1.14 -22.59 -2.82
N ASP A 164 0.94 -23.83 -3.27
CA ASP A 164 0.43 -24.91 -2.41
C ASP A 164 1.41 -25.30 -1.29
N ARG A 165 2.70 -25.01 -1.46
CA ARG A 165 3.76 -25.37 -0.51
C ARG A 165 4.82 -24.27 -0.40
N ALA A 166 5.29 -24.05 0.83
CA ALA A 166 6.42 -23.15 1.10
C ALA A 166 7.66 -23.57 0.28
N GLY A 167 8.30 -22.61 -0.39
CA GLY A 167 9.48 -22.83 -1.23
C GLY A 167 9.19 -23.08 -2.73
N GLN A 168 7.93 -23.23 -3.12
CA GLN A 168 7.53 -23.25 -4.52
C GLN A 168 7.52 -21.82 -5.07
N ARG A 169 8.15 -21.59 -6.23
CA ARG A 169 8.02 -20.33 -6.96
C ARG A 169 6.68 -20.33 -7.73
N PRO A 170 6.00 -19.18 -7.85
CA PRO A 170 4.91 -19.00 -8.80
C PRO A 170 5.29 -19.44 -10.22
#